data_AF-A0A151U8C4-F1
#
_entry.id   AF-A0A151U8C4-F1
#
_cell.length_a   1.000
_cell.length_b   1.000
_cell.length_c   1.000
_cell.angle_alpha   90.00
_cell.angle_beta   90.00
_cell.angle_gamma   90.00
#
_symmetry.space_group_name_H-M   'P 1'
#
loop_
_entity.id
_entity.type
_entity.pdbx_description
1 polymer ?
#
loop_
_entity_poly.entity_id
_entity_poly.type
_entity_poly.pdbx_seq_one_letter_code
_entity_poly.pdbx_strand_id
1 'polypeptide(L)'
;MRKVRCMSLVVGGLNTAVVVTGGLLIYPSKRLCDGRFFPPILLVSLAALLRLIVMFQTALAQQAAATLILEDTADLLLRLRRRAMYKKWLCWSRSSALLVVLQFLLALYLVITSAHHFSTSNHCLLESKWNSRCLSFFTILVSFLAILHCFTGSDVFKWRTAMEEDEVYSVARLLGELVAYRASGTGHMELLAALALLQSQTKSSESYEQSMEVPVAHIREAEALHKFAEAAYTGPLLDVGRNPFVFLCAWLYRQGILCPWSRNSRPVLDGDNWWRGHAAAFLKYVNLPPEVLRHGRVSQVKCEAAYFIVVLHNLQSVVIAIRGTETPEDLITDGLCKECTLSADDLAGLINCNYIHSDIKKNVTSSFPHYGHSGIVEAARELFKQIEGNPERPDSESYGLLSKLLGVGCECFGYNVRIVGHSLGGAIAALLGLQLYNRYPNLHVYSYGPLPCLDFVVANACSEFVTRCHDALQKILKYQTAKDQVTEPHII
;
A
#
# COMPACT_ATOMS: atom_id res chain seq x y z
N MET A 1 8.96 -20.57 -2.97
CA MET A 1 9.69 -20.90 -1.72
C MET A 1 11.03 -21.65 -1.92
N ARG A 2 11.06 -22.88 -2.49
CA ARG A 2 12.29 -23.69 -2.56
C ARG A 2 13.43 -23.06 -3.40
N LYS A 3 13.09 -22.44 -4.54
CA LYS A 3 14.04 -21.74 -5.42
C LYS A 3 14.68 -20.51 -4.74
N VAL A 4 13.87 -19.73 -4.00
CA VAL A 4 14.33 -18.52 -3.27
C VAL A 4 15.29 -18.88 -2.13
N ARG A 5 15.02 -19.96 -1.38
CA ARG A 5 15.92 -20.46 -0.32
C ARG A 5 17.24 -20.96 -0.89
N CYS A 6 17.21 -21.65 -2.02
CA CYS A 6 18.42 -22.12 -2.71
C CYS A 6 19.29 -20.93 -3.16
N MET A 7 18.68 -19.90 -3.74
CA MET A 7 19.40 -18.70 -4.19
C MET A 7 20.05 -17.93 -3.04
N SER A 8 19.35 -17.80 -1.89
CA SER A 8 19.94 -17.16 -0.69
C SER A 8 21.13 -17.95 -0.12
N LEU A 9 21.10 -19.28 -0.17
CA LEU A 9 22.22 -20.12 0.26
C LEU A 9 23.42 -19.99 -0.68
N VAL A 10 23.18 -19.94 -2.00
CA VAL A 10 24.23 -19.74 -3.00
C VAL A 10 24.90 -18.37 -2.83
N VAL A 11 24.11 -17.30 -2.66
CA VAL A 11 24.64 -15.94 -2.41
C VAL A 11 25.45 -15.88 -1.11
N GLY A 12 24.98 -16.54 -0.04
CA GLY A 12 25.71 -16.65 1.22
C GLY A 12 27.05 -17.37 1.06
N GLY A 13 27.04 -18.53 0.40
CA GLY A 13 28.25 -19.33 0.16
C GLY A 13 29.31 -18.58 -0.67
N LEU A 14 28.87 -17.86 -1.71
CA LEU A 14 29.78 -17.06 -2.55
C LEU A 14 30.38 -15.87 -1.78
N ASN A 15 29.61 -15.17 -0.95
CA ASN A 15 30.15 -14.09 -0.11
C ASN A 15 31.18 -14.62 0.90
N THR A 16 30.95 -15.80 1.48
CA THR A 16 31.95 -16.47 2.33
C THR A 16 33.22 -16.79 1.55
N ALA A 17 33.10 -17.30 0.33
CA ALA A 17 34.25 -17.58 -0.53
C ALA A 17 35.07 -16.32 -0.84
N VAL A 18 34.42 -15.16 -1.06
CA VAL A 18 35.10 -13.86 -1.25
C VAL A 18 35.86 -13.41 0.00
N VAL A 19 35.27 -13.59 1.18
CA VAL A 19 35.95 -13.25 2.45
C VAL A 19 37.20 -14.11 2.64
N VAL A 20 37.10 -15.43 2.43
CA VAL A 20 38.22 -16.36 2.59
C VAL A 20 39.33 -16.07 1.57
N THR A 21 38.98 -15.97 0.28
CA THR A 21 39.97 -15.74 -0.78
C THR A 21 40.60 -14.36 -0.70
N GLY A 22 39.84 -13.32 -0.34
CA GLY A 22 40.39 -11.99 -0.12
C GLY A 22 41.31 -11.94 1.11
N GLY A 23 40.96 -12.62 2.21
CA GLY A 23 41.83 -12.76 3.39
C GLY A 23 43.20 -13.37 3.06
N LEU A 24 43.22 -14.41 2.22
CA LEU A 24 44.45 -15.04 1.73
C LEU A 24 45.29 -14.10 0.85
N LEU A 25 44.66 -13.15 0.15
CA LEU A 25 45.32 -12.20 -0.76
C LEU A 25 45.78 -10.89 -0.08
N ILE A 26 45.25 -10.55 1.10
CA ILE A 26 45.59 -9.31 1.83
C ILE A 26 47.07 -9.28 2.25
N TYR A 27 47.59 -10.38 2.80
CA TYR A 27 49.00 -10.46 3.23
C TYR A 27 50.00 -10.35 2.06
N PRO A 28 49.88 -11.13 0.97
CA PRO A 28 50.80 -11.02 -0.17
C PRO A 28 50.63 -9.70 -0.95
N SER A 29 49.42 -9.15 -1.08
CA SER A 29 49.19 -7.89 -1.81
C SER A 29 49.83 -6.66 -1.14
N LYS A 30 49.94 -6.66 0.20
CA LYS A 30 50.63 -5.61 0.96
C LYS A 30 52.14 -5.63 0.77
N ARG A 31 52.73 -6.80 0.51
CA ARG A 31 54.19 -7.01 0.48
C ARG A 31 54.80 -6.99 -0.92
N LEU A 32 54.04 -7.40 -1.95
CA LEU A 32 54.58 -7.72 -3.28
C LEU A 32 54.28 -6.70 -4.39
N CYS A 33 53.28 -5.80 -4.23
CA CYS A 33 52.88 -4.85 -5.30
C CYS A 33 52.61 -3.42 -4.79
N ASP A 34 53.55 -2.83 -4.04
CA ASP A 34 53.50 -1.43 -3.53
C ASP A 34 52.18 -1.04 -2.83
N GLY A 35 51.42 -2.04 -2.35
CA GLY A 35 50.12 -1.83 -1.72
C GLY A 35 48.98 -1.34 -2.63
N ARG A 36 49.13 -1.29 -3.97
CA ARG A 36 48.06 -0.76 -4.86
C ARG A 36 46.83 -1.67 -4.97
N PHE A 37 47.02 -2.99 -4.86
CA PHE A 37 45.92 -3.97 -4.85
C PHE A 37 45.33 -4.21 -3.45
N PHE A 38 46.00 -3.75 -2.41
CA PHE A 38 45.53 -3.87 -1.04
C PHE A 38 44.17 -3.16 -0.80
N PRO A 39 43.95 -1.88 -1.20
CA PRO A 39 42.67 -1.21 -0.97
C PRO A 39 41.46 -1.87 -1.65
N PRO A 40 41.47 -2.25 -2.94
CA PRO A 40 40.30 -2.88 -3.55
C PRO A 40 39.99 -4.26 -2.95
N ILE A 41 41.02 -5.08 -2.65
CA ILE A 41 40.82 -6.41 -2.05
C ILE A 41 40.23 -6.25 -0.64
N LEU A 42 40.78 -5.35 0.18
CA LEU A 42 40.28 -5.09 1.53
C LEU A 42 38.83 -4.59 1.53
N LEU A 43 38.50 -3.62 0.69
CA LEU A 43 37.16 -3.05 0.61
C LEU A 43 36.12 -4.09 0.15
N VAL A 44 36.45 -4.90 -0.86
CA VAL A 44 35.57 -5.97 -1.36
C VAL A 44 35.35 -7.04 -0.26
N SER A 45 36.41 -7.46 0.45
CA SER A 45 36.29 -8.42 1.54
C SER A 45 35.49 -7.90 2.73
N LEU A 46 35.67 -6.63 3.11
CA LEU A 46 34.89 -5.98 4.17
C LEU A 46 33.41 -5.87 3.77
N ALA A 47 33.11 -5.48 2.54
CA ALA A 47 31.74 -5.42 2.04
C ALA A 47 31.06 -6.80 2.03
N ALA A 48 31.78 -7.86 1.64
CA ALA A 48 31.29 -9.24 1.70
C ALA A 48 31.05 -9.74 3.14
N LEU A 49 31.89 -9.35 4.10
CA LEU A 49 31.69 -9.67 5.51
C LEU A 49 30.45 -8.94 6.07
N LEU A 50 30.32 -7.64 5.80
CA LEU A 50 29.14 -6.86 6.18
C LEU A 50 27.86 -7.44 5.57
N ARG A 51 27.93 -7.93 4.32
CA ARG A 51 26.83 -8.61 3.63
C ARG A 51 26.36 -9.85 4.39
N LEU A 52 27.28 -10.71 4.85
CA LEU A 52 26.96 -11.90 5.64
C LEU A 52 26.28 -11.55 6.98
N ILE A 53 26.79 -10.53 7.67
CA ILE A 53 26.20 -10.04 8.92
C ILE A 53 24.77 -9.56 8.69
N VAL A 54 24.55 -8.74 7.65
CA VAL A 54 23.21 -8.26 7.31
C VAL A 54 22.27 -9.40 6.92
N MET A 55 22.72 -10.37 6.11
CA MET A 55 21.92 -11.54 5.74
C MET A 55 21.49 -12.35 6.96
N PHE A 56 22.40 -12.56 7.92
CA PHE A 56 22.09 -13.26 9.16
C PHE A 56 21.10 -12.48 10.03
N GLN A 57 21.29 -11.17 10.19
CA GLN A 57 20.36 -10.31 10.95
C GLN A 57 18.98 -10.25 10.30
N THR A 58 18.89 -10.21 8.96
CA THR A 58 17.61 -10.30 8.25
C THR A 58 16.91 -11.63 8.51
N ALA A 59 17.64 -12.75 8.52
CA ALA A 59 17.08 -14.08 8.75
C ALA A 59 16.53 -14.22 10.19
N LEU A 60 17.28 -13.73 11.19
CA LEU A 60 16.80 -13.69 12.59
C LEU A 60 15.56 -12.83 12.75
N ALA A 61 15.52 -11.66 12.11
CA ALA A 61 14.37 -10.78 12.15
C ALA A 61 13.14 -11.40 11.46
N GLN A 62 13.33 -12.11 10.34
CA GLN A 62 12.29 -12.86 9.65
C GLN A 62 11.73 -14.00 10.50
N GLN A 63 12.62 -14.78 11.12
CA GLN A 63 12.21 -15.88 12.00
C GLN A 63 11.40 -15.35 13.19
N ALA A 64 11.88 -14.29 13.85
CA ALA A 64 11.19 -13.70 14.98
C ALA A 64 9.84 -13.06 14.59
N ALA A 65 9.75 -12.46 13.40
CA ALA A 65 8.48 -11.97 12.86
C ALA A 65 7.51 -13.11 12.58
N ALA A 66 7.99 -14.22 11.99
CA ALA A 66 7.16 -15.39 11.70
C ALA A 66 6.62 -16.08 12.97
N THR A 67 7.43 -16.20 14.03
CA THR A 67 6.98 -16.78 15.31
C THR A 67 5.93 -15.90 16.00
N LEU A 68 6.05 -14.57 15.88
CA LEU A 68 5.10 -13.61 16.45
C LEU A 68 3.75 -13.54 15.71
N ILE A 69 3.69 -13.98 14.46
CA ILE A 69 2.43 -14.07 13.70
C ILE A 69 1.58 -15.25 14.18
N LEU A 70 2.21 -16.30 14.71
CA LEU A 70 1.54 -17.50 15.23
C LEU A 70 1.03 -17.34 16.67
N GLU A 71 1.42 -16.26 17.37
CA GLU A 71 1.09 -16.05 18.78
C GLU A 71 -0.17 -15.18 18.92
N ASP A 72 -1.31 -15.82 19.20
CA ASP A 72 -2.63 -15.19 19.29
C ASP A 72 -2.85 -14.54 20.68
N THR A 73 -2.29 -13.35 20.89
CA THR A 73 -2.58 -12.57 22.10
C THR A 73 -2.85 -11.08 21.82
N ALA A 74 -3.87 -10.56 22.53
CA ALA A 74 -4.45 -9.22 22.35
C ALA A 74 -3.63 -8.08 22.96
N ASP A 75 -2.35 -8.31 23.24
CA ASP A 75 -1.58 -7.45 24.13
C ASP A 75 -0.94 -6.27 23.38
N LEU A 76 -1.17 -5.04 23.88
CA LEU A 76 -0.70 -3.79 23.25
C LEU A 76 0.83 -3.76 23.14
N LEU A 77 1.51 -4.32 24.15
CA LEU A 77 2.96 -4.42 24.23
C LEU A 77 3.53 -5.36 23.15
N LEU A 78 2.82 -6.44 22.82
CA LEU A 78 3.19 -7.38 21.76
C LEU A 78 3.01 -6.74 20.37
N ARG A 79 2.01 -5.88 20.18
CA ARG A 79 1.82 -5.10 18.93
C ARG A 79 2.94 -4.08 18.73
N LEU A 80 3.34 -3.36 19.77
CA LEU A 80 4.49 -2.44 19.71
C LEU A 80 5.79 -3.18 19.40
N ARG A 81 5.98 -4.37 19.99
CA ARG A 81 7.12 -5.25 19.73
C ARG A 81 7.15 -5.74 18.28
N ARG A 82 6.00 -6.11 17.71
CA ARG A 82 5.87 -6.47 16.28
C ARG A 82 6.29 -5.33 15.36
N ARG A 83 5.80 -4.10 15.61
CA ARG A 83 6.18 -2.91 14.83
C ARG A 83 7.67 -2.58 14.92
N ALA A 84 8.27 -2.69 16.11
CA ALA A 84 9.70 -2.45 16.29
C ALA A 84 10.57 -3.49 15.56
N MET A 85 10.20 -4.77 15.65
CA MET A 85 10.89 -5.88 14.97
C MET A 85 10.75 -5.79 13.44
N TYR A 86 9.58 -5.38 12.96
CA TYR A 86 9.35 -5.13 11.54
C TYR A 86 10.17 -3.95 11.02
N LYS A 87 10.20 -2.80 11.74
CA LYS A 87 11.09 -1.67 11.40
C LYS A 87 12.55 -2.09 11.36
N LYS A 88 12.96 -2.98 12.28
CA LYS A 88 14.30 -3.57 12.30
C LYS A 88 14.54 -4.44 11.06
N TRP A 89 13.60 -5.31 10.70
CA TRP A 89 13.67 -6.13 9.48
C TRP A 89 13.77 -5.28 8.20
N LEU A 90 12.92 -4.25 8.07
CA LEU A 90 12.93 -3.34 6.93
C LEU A 90 14.24 -2.54 6.85
N CYS A 91 14.77 -2.07 7.99
CA CYS A 91 16.06 -1.40 8.06
C CYS A 91 17.18 -2.33 7.57
N TRP A 92 17.24 -3.57 8.04
CA TRP A 92 18.23 -4.55 7.57
C TRP A 92 18.06 -4.90 6.09
N SER A 93 16.82 -4.98 5.59
CA SER A 93 16.52 -5.22 4.18
C SER A 93 16.95 -4.05 3.27
N ARG A 94 16.77 -2.80 3.71
CA ARG A 94 17.25 -1.60 3.00
C ARG A 94 18.78 -1.52 3.02
N SER A 95 19.40 -1.79 4.16
CA SER A 95 20.87 -1.88 4.28
C SER A 95 21.45 -2.98 3.40
N SER A 96 20.73 -4.11 3.27
CA SER A 96 21.05 -5.21 2.35
C SER A 96 21.10 -4.72 0.89
N ALA A 97 20.11 -3.94 0.44
CA ALA A 97 20.10 -3.39 -0.93
C ALA A 97 21.24 -2.39 -1.17
N LEU A 98 21.52 -1.49 -0.22
CA LEU A 98 22.64 -0.54 -0.31
C LEU A 98 23.99 -1.25 -0.42
N LEU A 99 24.18 -2.33 0.34
CA LEU A 99 25.40 -3.15 0.27
C LEU A 99 25.56 -3.85 -1.08
N VAL A 100 24.48 -4.27 -1.74
CA VAL A 100 24.56 -4.87 -3.08
C VAL A 100 25.06 -3.85 -4.10
N VAL A 101 24.58 -2.61 -4.05
CA VAL A 101 25.06 -1.52 -4.91
C VAL A 101 26.53 -1.23 -4.63
N LEU A 102 26.92 -1.15 -3.36
CA LEU A 102 28.31 -0.96 -2.97
C LEU A 102 29.22 -2.10 -3.48
N GLN A 103 28.78 -3.36 -3.37
CA GLN A 103 29.52 -4.51 -3.89
C GLN A 103 29.68 -4.47 -5.42
N PHE A 104 28.67 -3.98 -6.14
CA PHE A 104 28.77 -3.78 -7.59
C PHE A 104 29.80 -2.71 -7.96
N LEU A 105 29.79 -1.57 -7.27
CA LEU A 105 30.77 -0.49 -7.47
C LEU A 105 32.19 -0.94 -7.14
N LEU A 106 32.36 -1.70 -6.05
CA LEU A 106 33.65 -2.25 -5.65
C LEU A 106 34.15 -3.34 -6.62
N ALA A 107 33.25 -4.15 -7.17
CA ALA A 107 33.59 -5.11 -8.21
C ALA A 107 34.10 -4.41 -9.48
N LEU A 108 33.40 -3.36 -9.92
CA LEU A 108 33.82 -2.55 -11.06
C LEU A 108 35.18 -1.88 -10.81
N TYR A 109 35.38 -1.31 -9.62
CA TYR A 109 36.64 -0.72 -9.21
C TYR A 109 37.80 -1.74 -9.25
N LEU A 110 37.59 -2.96 -8.75
CA LEU A 110 38.58 -4.04 -8.81
C LEU A 110 38.91 -4.45 -10.25
N VAL A 111 37.92 -4.53 -11.14
CA VAL A 111 38.10 -4.89 -12.55
C VAL A 111 38.85 -3.81 -13.33
N ILE A 112 38.52 -2.53 -13.13
CA ILE A 112 39.23 -1.42 -13.78
C ILE A 112 40.68 -1.37 -13.31
N THR A 113 40.90 -1.52 -12.00
CA THR A 113 42.26 -1.52 -11.41
C THR A 113 43.09 -2.69 -11.94
N SER A 114 42.50 -3.88 -12.08
CA SER A 114 43.20 -5.03 -12.63
C SER A 114 43.48 -4.88 -14.12
N ALA A 115 42.51 -4.42 -14.93
CA ALA A 115 42.67 -4.22 -16.37
C ALA A 115 43.75 -3.16 -16.70
N HIS A 116 43.74 -2.02 -16.00
CA HIS A 116 44.76 -0.99 -16.18
C HIS A 116 46.17 -1.54 -15.90
N HIS A 117 46.31 -2.36 -14.86
CA HIS A 117 47.61 -2.91 -14.46
C HIS A 117 48.13 -3.98 -15.42
N PHE A 118 47.26 -4.89 -15.90
CA PHE A 118 47.62 -5.86 -16.94
C PHE A 118 48.08 -5.18 -18.24
N SER A 119 47.58 -3.98 -18.53
CA SER A 119 47.97 -3.21 -19.72
C SER A 119 49.29 -2.44 -19.56
N THR A 120 49.73 -2.12 -18.34
CA THR A 120 50.84 -1.18 -18.09
C THR A 120 52.11 -1.81 -17.52
N SER A 121 52.06 -2.98 -16.88
CA SER A 121 53.24 -3.55 -16.23
C SER A 121 53.32 -5.08 -16.29
N ASN A 122 54.38 -5.60 -16.91
CA ASN A 122 54.72 -7.04 -16.93
C ASN A 122 55.43 -7.54 -15.65
N HIS A 123 55.73 -6.67 -14.68
CA HIS A 123 56.66 -6.99 -13.58
C HIS A 123 56.03 -7.19 -12.19
N CYS A 124 54.72 -6.98 -11.98
CA CYS A 124 54.04 -7.29 -10.70
C CYS A 124 53.08 -8.48 -10.80
N LEU A 125 53.49 -9.52 -11.53
CA LEU A 125 52.89 -10.83 -11.36
C LEU A 125 53.39 -11.36 -10.02
N LEU A 126 52.56 -11.23 -8.99
CA LEU A 126 52.63 -12.00 -7.74
C LEU A 126 53.55 -13.23 -7.92
N GLU A 127 54.77 -13.16 -7.41
CA GLU A 127 55.96 -13.93 -7.85
C GLU A 127 55.78 -15.47 -7.88
N SER A 128 54.71 -15.96 -7.24
CA SER A 128 54.24 -17.35 -7.29
C SER A 128 53.02 -17.52 -8.19
N LYS A 129 53.08 -18.51 -9.08
CA LYS A 129 51.93 -18.98 -9.91
C LYS A 129 50.65 -19.19 -9.10
N TRP A 130 50.77 -19.54 -7.81
CA TRP A 130 49.63 -19.74 -6.92
C TRP A 130 48.87 -18.44 -6.63
N ASN A 131 49.60 -17.37 -6.31
CA ASN A 131 49.02 -16.07 -5.98
C ASN A 131 48.34 -15.39 -7.19
N SER A 132 48.94 -15.50 -8.38
CA SER A 132 48.33 -15.03 -9.63
C SER A 132 47.02 -15.76 -9.95
N ARG A 133 46.99 -17.08 -9.79
CA ARG A 133 45.77 -17.88 -9.92
C ARG A 133 44.71 -17.52 -8.88
N CYS A 134 45.11 -17.26 -7.64
CA CYS A 134 44.20 -16.82 -6.58
C CYS A 134 43.60 -15.43 -6.86
N LEU A 135 44.38 -14.47 -7.37
CA LEU A 135 43.89 -13.14 -7.72
C LEU A 135 42.93 -13.17 -8.92
N SER A 136 43.24 -13.98 -9.93
CA SER A 136 42.34 -14.21 -11.07
C SER A 136 41.02 -14.87 -10.61
N PHE A 137 41.12 -15.91 -9.78
CA PHE A 137 39.95 -16.56 -9.17
C PHE A 137 39.10 -15.59 -8.34
N PHE A 138 39.73 -14.74 -7.52
CA PHE A 138 39.06 -13.71 -6.73
C PHE A 138 38.31 -12.70 -7.62
N THR A 139 38.96 -12.23 -8.69
CA THR A 139 38.35 -11.26 -9.63
C THR A 139 37.16 -11.89 -10.36
N ILE A 140 37.27 -13.15 -10.80
CA ILE A 140 36.16 -13.90 -11.42
C ILE A 140 35.02 -14.11 -10.42
N LEU A 141 35.34 -14.50 -9.18
CA LEU A 141 34.36 -14.74 -8.12
C LEU A 141 33.55 -13.49 -7.79
N VAL A 142 34.22 -12.34 -7.66
CA VAL A 142 33.59 -11.04 -7.39
C VAL A 142 32.73 -10.58 -8.57
N SER A 143 33.19 -10.80 -9.80
CA SER A 143 32.43 -10.48 -11.03
C SER A 143 31.18 -11.36 -11.17
N PHE A 144 31.31 -12.66 -10.89
CA PHE A 144 30.19 -13.60 -10.89
C PHE A 144 29.14 -13.23 -9.84
N LEU A 145 29.58 -12.85 -8.63
CA LEU A 145 28.70 -12.34 -7.58
C LEU A 145 27.94 -11.08 -8.00
N ALA A 146 28.60 -10.14 -8.67
CA ALA A 146 27.96 -8.92 -9.19
C ALA A 146 26.87 -9.25 -10.22
N ILE A 147 27.14 -10.19 -11.13
CA ILE A 147 26.16 -10.68 -12.12
C ILE A 147 25.00 -11.39 -11.42
N LEU A 148 25.28 -12.26 -10.45
CA LEU A 148 24.25 -12.95 -9.68
C LEU A 148 23.36 -11.95 -8.93
N HIS A 149 23.92 -10.85 -8.44
CA HIS A 149 23.13 -9.78 -7.84
C HIS A 149 22.15 -9.12 -8.82
N CYS A 150 22.47 -9.01 -10.11
CA CYS A 150 21.53 -8.53 -11.13
C CYS A 150 20.32 -9.46 -11.27
N PHE A 151 20.52 -10.77 -11.18
CA PHE A 151 19.43 -11.75 -11.24
C PHE A 151 18.63 -11.80 -9.93
N THR A 152 19.30 -11.78 -8.78
CA THR A 152 18.59 -11.74 -7.49
C THR A 152 17.83 -10.43 -7.28
N GLY A 153 18.34 -9.31 -7.83
CA GLY A 153 17.68 -8.01 -7.83
C GLY A 153 16.49 -7.97 -8.79
N SER A 154 16.62 -8.50 -10.01
CA SER A 154 15.50 -8.60 -10.96
C SER A 154 14.40 -9.53 -10.46
N ASP A 155 14.73 -10.61 -9.76
CA ASP A 155 13.74 -11.52 -9.17
C ASP A 155 13.10 -10.92 -7.93
N VAL A 156 13.80 -10.11 -7.14
CA VAL A 156 13.24 -9.38 -5.99
C VAL A 156 12.42 -8.17 -6.45
N PHE A 157 12.80 -7.48 -7.53
CA PHE A 157 11.99 -6.42 -8.14
C PHE A 157 10.80 -7.01 -8.87
N LYS A 158 10.94 -8.08 -9.67
CA LYS A 158 9.80 -8.81 -10.25
C LYS A 158 8.91 -9.42 -9.17
N TRP A 159 9.47 -9.95 -8.08
CA TRP A 159 8.67 -10.36 -6.92
C TRP A 159 7.98 -9.15 -6.29
N ARG A 160 8.65 -8.02 -6.13
CA ARG A 160 8.07 -6.83 -5.48
C ARG A 160 6.97 -6.19 -6.33
N THR A 161 7.15 -6.12 -7.65
CA THR A 161 6.15 -5.60 -8.60
C THR A 161 5.03 -6.61 -8.87
N ALA A 162 5.33 -7.92 -8.97
CA ALA A 162 4.30 -8.95 -9.09
C ALA A 162 3.54 -9.17 -7.76
N MET A 163 4.17 -8.96 -6.60
CA MET A 163 3.47 -8.89 -5.32
C MET A 163 2.64 -7.61 -5.19
N GLU A 164 3.07 -6.47 -5.74
CA GLU A 164 2.29 -5.24 -5.64
C GLU A 164 0.99 -5.31 -6.45
N GLU A 165 0.97 -5.96 -7.61
CA GLU A 165 -0.23 -6.01 -8.46
C GLU A 165 -1.10 -7.26 -8.22
N ASP A 166 -0.52 -8.46 -8.18
CA ASP A 166 -1.30 -9.71 -7.99
C ASP A 166 -1.47 -10.08 -6.50
N GLU A 167 -0.55 -9.66 -5.61
CA GLU A 167 -0.68 -9.91 -4.17
C GLU A 167 -1.45 -8.84 -3.40
N VAL A 168 -1.51 -7.56 -3.77
CA VAL A 168 -2.41 -6.65 -3.02
C VAL A 168 -3.87 -7.07 -3.18
N TYR A 169 -4.27 -7.51 -4.38
CA TYR A 169 -5.60 -8.06 -4.61
C TYR A 169 -5.77 -9.46 -4.01
N SER A 170 -4.81 -10.37 -4.18
CA SER A 170 -4.95 -11.73 -3.61
C SER A 170 -4.75 -11.78 -2.09
N VAL A 171 -3.95 -10.89 -1.49
CA VAL A 171 -3.80 -10.70 -0.04
C VAL A 171 -4.99 -9.95 0.52
N ALA A 172 -5.53 -8.92 -0.15
CA ALA A 172 -6.78 -8.29 0.29
C ALA A 172 -7.97 -9.26 0.19
N ARG A 173 -8.01 -10.10 -0.85
CA ARG A 173 -9.00 -11.18 -1.00
C ARG A 173 -8.80 -12.27 0.05
N LEU A 174 -7.58 -12.76 0.26
CA LEU A 174 -7.27 -13.81 1.23
C LEU A 174 -7.43 -13.32 2.67
N LEU A 175 -7.08 -12.07 2.98
CA LEU A 175 -7.38 -11.42 4.26
C LEU A 175 -8.89 -11.18 4.41
N GLY A 176 -9.56 -10.79 3.33
CA GLY A 176 -11.01 -10.62 3.30
C GLY A 176 -11.78 -11.91 3.58
N GLU A 177 -11.35 -13.01 2.95
CA GLU A 177 -11.88 -14.35 3.16
C GLU A 177 -11.49 -14.90 4.55
N LEU A 178 -10.29 -14.58 5.07
CA LEU A 178 -9.85 -14.92 6.42
C LEU A 178 -10.67 -14.19 7.50
N VAL A 179 -11.01 -12.92 7.27
CA VAL A 179 -11.85 -12.10 8.16
C VAL A 179 -13.29 -12.59 8.12
N ALA A 180 -13.84 -12.90 6.94
CA ALA A 180 -15.17 -13.50 6.81
C ALA A 180 -15.26 -14.88 7.49
N TYR A 181 -14.20 -15.69 7.40
CA TYR A 181 -14.10 -17.01 8.02
C TYR A 181 -13.91 -16.93 9.56
N ARG A 182 -13.22 -15.90 10.06
CA ARG A 182 -13.17 -15.62 11.51
C ARG A 182 -14.51 -15.16 12.07
N ALA A 183 -15.25 -14.35 11.31
CA ALA A 183 -16.61 -13.93 11.68
C ALA A 183 -17.60 -15.11 11.79
N SER A 184 -17.29 -16.26 11.16
CA SER A 184 -18.05 -17.51 11.35
C SER A 184 -17.65 -18.36 12.57
N GLY A 185 -16.66 -17.95 13.36
CA GLY A 185 -16.39 -18.51 14.70
C GLY A 185 -15.73 -19.90 14.76
N THR A 186 -15.12 -20.40 13.68
CA THR A 186 -14.55 -21.76 13.60
C THR A 186 -13.03 -21.81 13.86
N GLY A 187 -12.59 -22.80 14.66
CA GLY A 187 -11.25 -22.87 15.25
C GLY A 187 -10.10 -23.39 14.37
N HIS A 188 -8.89 -23.30 14.94
CA HIS A 188 -7.55 -23.40 14.34
C HIS A 188 -7.21 -24.59 13.39
N MET A 189 -7.96 -25.70 13.40
CA MET A 189 -7.71 -26.87 12.54
C MET A 189 -8.26 -26.71 11.12
N GLU A 190 -9.16 -25.76 10.92
CA GLU A 190 -9.75 -25.48 9.62
C GLU A 190 -9.01 -24.39 8.84
N LEU A 191 -8.02 -23.70 9.42
CA LEU A 191 -7.10 -22.81 8.67
C LEU A 191 -6.33 -23.60 7.59
N LEU A 192 -5.93 -24.83 7.92
CA LEU A 192 -5.29 -25.75 6.99
C LEU A 192 -6.30 -26.34 5.99
N ALA A 193 -7.55 -26.54 6.39
CA ALA A 193 -8.63 -26.96 5.50
C ALA A 193 -9.07 -25.83 4.53
N ALA A 194 -9.04 -24.57 4.98
CA ALA A 194 -9.31 -23.37 4.20
C ALA A 194 -8.18 -23.09 3.21
N LEU A 195 -6.92 -23.27 3.61
CA LEU A 195 -5.76 -23.26 2.69
C LEU A 195 -5.82 -24.39 1.66
N ALA A 196 -6.34 -25.57 2.03
CA ALA A 196 -6.57 -26.67 1.11
C ALA A 196 -7.79 -26.44 0.18
N LEU A 197 -8.85 -25.78 0.68
CA LEU A 197 -10.01 -25.34 -0.10
C LEU A 197 -9.69 -24.15 -1.02
N LEU A 198 -8.76 -23.27 -0.65
CA LEU A 198 -8.25 -22.18 -1.50
C LEU A 198 -7.53 -22.71 -2.74
N GLN A 199 -6.88 -23.87 -2.63
CA GLN A 199 -6.29 -24.56 -3.78
C GLN A 199 -7.34 -25.26 -4.66
N SER A 200 -8.54 -25.55 -4.14
CA SER A 200 -9.63 -26.15 -4.92
C SER A 200 -10.62 -25.12 -5.47
N GLN A 201 -10.81 -23.97 -4.81
CA GLN A 201 -11.71 -22.89 -5.23
C GLN A 201 -11.17 -21.97 -6.32
N THR A 202 -9.86 -21.99 -6.62
CA THR A 202 -9.33 -21.37 -7.85
C THR A 202 -9.98 -21.95 -9.12
N LYS A 203 -10.65 -23.11 -9.02
CA LYS A 203 -11.44 -23.73 -10.10
C LYS A 203 -12.95 -23.50 -10.01
N SER A 204 -13.51 -22.94 -8.93
CA SER A 204 -14.97 -22.87 -8.72
C SER A 204 -15.57 -21.46 -8.70
N SER A 205 -14.77 -20.40 -8.77
CA SER A 205 -15.28 -19.01 -8.78
C SER A 205 -16.13 -18.62 -10.00
N GLU A 206 -16.36 -19.51 -10.98
CA GLU A 206 -17.23 -19.21 -12.13
C GLU A 206 -18.74 -19.32 -11.83
N SER A 207 -19.20 -19.85 -10.69
CA SER A 207 -20.61 -20.31 -10.60
C SER A 207 -21.60 -19.54 -9.72
N TYR A 208 -21.26 -18.43 -9.04
CA TYR A 208 -22.24 -17.76 -8.16
C TYR A 208 -22.10 -16.23 -8.12
N GLU A 209 -22.42 -15.57 -9.25
CA GLU A 209 -22.92 -14.20 -9.24
C GLU A 209 -24.34 -14.21 -9.83
N GLN A 210 -25.36 -14.26 -8.98
CA GLN A 210 -26.67 -13.75 -9.35
C GLN A 210 -26.57 -12.22 -9.25
N SER A 211 -25.90 -11.63 -10.24
CA SER A 211 -25.63 -10.19 -10.31
C SER A 211 -26.93 -9.45 -10.58
N MET A 212 -27.38 -8.66 -9.61
CA MET A 212 -28.39 -7.64 -9.85
C MET A 212 -27.72 -6.57 -10.73
N GLU A 213 -28.23 -6.38 -11.95
CA GLU A 213 -27.60 -5.53 -12.97
C GLU A 213 -27.58 -4.07 -12.48
N VAL A 214 -26.39 -3.57 -12.14
CA VAL A 214 -26.20 -2.19 -11.65
C VAL A 214 -26.61 -1.21 -12.76
N PRO A 215 -27.47 -0.22 -12.48
CA PRO A 215 -27.89 0.75 -13.49
C PRO A 215 -26.68 1.43 -14.16
N VAL A 216 -26.70 1.51 -15.50
CA VAL A 216 -25.60 2.08 -16.32
C VAL A 216 -25.22 3.50 -15.87
N ALA A 217 -26.18 4.27 -15.32
CA ALA A 217 -25.94 5.58 -14.75
C ALA A 217 -24.93 5.55 -13.58
N HIS A 218 -25.08 4.58 -12.65
CA HIS A 218 -24.18 4.44 -11.51
C HIS A 218 -22.77 4.00 -11.94
N ILE A 219 -22.66 3.22 -13.02
CA ILE A 219 -21.38 2.80 -13.59
C ILE A 219 -20.60 4.00 -14.14
N ARG A 220 -21.25 4.84 -14.95
CA ARG A 220 -20.64 6.05 -15.52
C ARG A 220 -20.25 7.05 -14.43
N GLU A 221 -21.07 7.17 -13.40
CA GLU A 221 -20.78 8.04 -12.28
C GLU A 221 -19.62 7.52 -11.42
N ALA A 222 -19.55 6.20 -11.17
CA ALA A 222 -18.41 5.58 -10.52
C ALA A 222 -17.11 5.83 -11.31
N GLU A 223 -17.13 5.63 -12.63
CA GLU A 223 -15.99 5.91 -13.49
C GLU A 223 -15.52 7.37 -13.37
N ALA A 224 -16.46 8.33 -13.42
CA ALA A 224 -16.15 9.75 -13.32
C ALA A 224 -15.61 10.15 -11.93
N LEU A 225 -16.09 9.49 -10.87
CA LEU A 225 -15.70 9.78 -9.49
C LEU A 225 -14.47 9.00 -9.01
N HIS A 226 -14.03 7.97 -9.74
CA HIS A 226 -12.87 7.16 -9.39
C HIS A 226 -11.59 7.99 -9.23
N LYS A 227 -11.40 9.00 -10.09
CA LYS A 227 -10.25 9.91 -10.02
C LYS A 227 -10.09 10.60 -8.67
N PHE A 228 -11.17 10.84 -7.92
CA PHE A 228 -11.12 11.46 -6.59
C PHE A 228 -10.62 10.46 -5.54
N ALA A 229 -10.97 9.18 -5.65
CA ALA A 229 -10.46 8.14 -4.78
C ALA A 229 -8.94 7.93 -4.98
N GLU A 230 -8.47 7.99 -6.22
CA GLU A 230 -7.03 7.97 -6.51
C GLU A 230 -6.31 9.25 -6.08
N ALA A 231 -6.93 10.42 -6.29
CA ALA A 231 -6.37 11.72 -5.91
C ALA A 231 -6.05 11.81 -4.41
N ALA A 232 -6.83 11.11 -3.57
CA ALA A 232 -6.63 11.06 -2.13
C ALA A 232 -5.24 10.51 -1.75
N TYR A 233 -4.61 9.71 -2.61
CA TYR A 233 -3.24 9.23 -2.45
C TYR A 233 -2.22 10.27 -2.91
N THR A 234 -1.94 11.21 -2.01
CA THR A 234 -1.00 12.32 -2.25
C THR A 234 0.46 11.99 -1.88
N GLY A 235 0.70 10.83 -1.25
CA GLY A 235 2.02 10.34 -0.87
C GLY A 235 2.84 9.79 -2.05
N PRO A 236 4.14 9.53 -1.84
CA PRO A 236 5.06 9.13 -2.91
C PRO A 236 4.80 7.72 -3.47
N LEU A 237 4.12 6.84 -2.73
CA LEU A 237 3.95 5.44 -3.13
C LEU A 237 3.26 5.29 -4.49
N LEU A 238 2.20 6.06 -4.73
CA LEU A 238 1.46 5.99 -6.00
C LEU A 238 2.31 6.47 -7.18
N ASP A 239 3.21 7.44 -6.97
CA ASP A 239 4.14 7.90 -8.00
C ASP A 239 5.31 6.91 -8.21
N VAL A 240 5.71 6.15 -7.19
CA VAL A 240 6.70 5.05 -7.28
C VAL A 240 6.18 3.94 -8.20
N GLY A 241 4.92 3.52 -8.03
CA GLY A 241 4.32 2.48 -8.87
C GLY A 241 4.16 2.91 -10.34
N ARG A 242 3.83 4.18 -10.59
CA ARG A 242 3.61 4.69 -11.96
C ARG A 242 4.90 5.00 -12.71
N ASN A 243 5.89 5.57 -12.03
CA ASN A 243 7.12 6.06 -12.65
C ASN A 243 8.36 5.69 -11.81
N PRO A 244 8.80 4.42 -11.79
CA PRO A 244 9.82 3.95 -10.85
C PRO A 244 11.16 4.70 -10.93
N PHE A 245 11.50 5.28 -12.09
CA PHE A 245 12.75 6.03 -12.29
C PHE A 245 12.63 7.54 -12.09
N VAL A 246 11.41 8.10 -12.24
CA VAL A 246 11.16 9.56 -12.22
C VAL A 246 10.21 9.96 -11.08
N PHE A 247 9.81 9.00 -10.23
CA PHE A 247 8.80 9.19 -9.18
C PHE A 247 9.13 10.38 -8.29
N LEU A 248 10.40 10.58 -7.94
CA LEU A 248 10.81 11.66 -7.07
C LEU A 248 10.54 13.01 -7.74
N CYS A 249 10.91 13.18 -9.01
CA CYS A 249 10.64 14.40 -9.76
C CYS A 249 9.13 14.62 -9.97
N ALA A 250 8.39 13.57 -10.31
CA ALA A 250 6.94 13.62 -10.51
C ALA A 250 6.21 14.00 -9.21
N TRP A 251 6.59 13.38 -8.09
CA TRP A 251 6.04 13.65 -6.77
C TRP A 251 6.37 15.07 -6.32
N LEU A 252 7.63 15.51 -6.44
CA LEU A 252 8.04 16.88 -6.09
C LEU A 252 7.27 17.94 -6.91
N TYR A 253 7.04 17.67 -8.20
CA TYR A 253 6.23 18.51 -9.07
C TYR A 253 4.77 18.55 -8.64
N ARG A 254 4.16 17.40 -8.30
CA ARG A 254 2.77 17.30 -7.82
C ARG A 254 2.57 18.01 -6.50
N GLN A 255 3.51 17.85 -5.57
CA GLN A 255 3.54 18.58 -4.29
C GLN A 255 3.71 20.10 -4.45
N GLY A 256 4.00 20.56 -5.67
CA GLY A 256 4.10 21.97 -5.99
C GLY A 256 5.31 22.66 -5.35
N ILE A 257 6.37 21.89 -5.07
CA ILE A 257 7.62 22.39 -4.47
C ILE A 257 8.32 23.40 -5.39
N LEU A 258 8.13 23.27 -6.70
CA LEU A 258 8.67 24.20 -7.70
C LEU A 258 7.87 25.52 -7.81
N CYS A 259 6.70 25.61 -7.18
CA CYS A 259 5.85 26.81 -7.21
C CYS A 259 5.39 27.24 -5.80
N PRO A 260 6.30 27.52 -4.85
CA PRO A 260 5.93 27.84 -3.47
C PRO A 260 5.18 29.18 -3.35
N TRP A 261 5.35 30.09 -4.32
CA TRP A 261 4.60 31.35 -4.45
C TRP A 261 3.10 31.17 -4.65
N SER A 262 2.65 30.01 -5.14
CA SER A 262 1.22 29.70 -5.29
C SER A 262 0.55 29.17 -4.02
N ARG A 263 1.26 29.19 -2.88
CA ARG A 263 0.76 28.70 -1.58
C ARG A 263 -0.56 29.36 -1.17
N ASN A 264 -0.65 30.68 -1.31
CA ASN A 264 -1.81 31.44 -0.82
C ASN A 264 -3.08 31.16 -1.62
N SER A 265 -2.95 30.68 -2.86
CA SER A 265 -4.07 30.29 -3.71
C SER A 265 -4.63 28.90 -3.38
N ARG A 266 -3.95 28.10 -2.54
CA ARG A 266 -4.36 26.73 -2.20
C ARG A 266 -5.12 26.70 -0.88
N PRO A 267 -6.13 25.85 -0.70
CA PRO A 267 -6.86 25.74 0.58
C PRO A 267 -5.98 25.17 1.69
N VAL A 268 -6.33 25.51 2.95
CA VAL A 268 -5.67 24.96 4.15
C VAL A 268 -6.27 23.59 4.43
N LEU A 269 -5.42 22.58 4.60
CA LEU A 269 -5.80 21.24 5.03
C LEU A 269 -5.17 20.93 6.39
N ASP A 270 -5.90 20.17 7.21
CA ASP A 270 -5.44 19.76 8.53
C ASP A 270 -4.30 18.75 8.41
N GLY A 271 -3.15 19.10 8.99
CA GLY A 271 -1.96 18.25 8.95
C GLY A 271 -1.19 18.25 7.63
N ASP A 272 -1.46 19.20 6.73
CA ASP A 272 -0.62 19.44 5.56
C ASP A 272 0.66 20.20 5.95
N ASN A 273 1.67 20.13 5.10
CA ASN A 273 2.94 20.82 5.28
C ASN A 273 2.81 22.34 5.09
N TRP A 274 3.85 23.09 5.48
CA TRP A 274 3.86 24.56 5.40
C TRP A 274 3.54 25.10 3.99
N TRP A 275 3.94 24.40 2.93
CA TRP A 275 3.73 24.82 1.53
C TRP A 275 2.42 24.27 0.90
N ARG A 276 1.55 23.63 1.68
CA ARG A 276 0.25 23.07 1.24
C ARG A 276 0.40 22.10 0.07
N GLY A 277 1.35 21.18 0.20
CA GLY A 277 1.76 20.28 -0.87
C GLY A 277 0.74 19.18 -1.15
N HIS A 278 0.07 18.67 -0.11
CA HIS A 278 -0.94 17.62 -0.30
C HIS A 278 -2.20 18.19 -0.95
N ALA A 279 -2.61 19.40 -0.58
CA ALA A 279 -3.67 20.13 -1.30
C ALA A 279 -3.32 20.31 -2.79
N ALA A 280 -2.07 20.70 -3.09
CA ALA A 280 -1.60 20.86 -4.45
C ALA A 280 -1.61 19.54 -5.24
N ALA A 281 -1.14 18.46 -4.63
CA ALA A 281 -1.06 17.14 -5.25
C ALA A 281 -2.45 16.57 -5.57
N PHE A 282 -3.43 16.81 -4.69
CA PHE A 282 -4.83 16.44 -4.92
C PHE A 282 -5.44 17.26 -6.07
N LEU A 283 -5.35 18.60 -6.01
CA LEU A 283 -5.94 19.49 -7.02
C LEU A 283 -5.33 19.30 -8.41
N LYS A 284 -4.00 19.13 -8.51
CA LYS A 284 -3.33 18.81 -9.79
C LYS A 284 -3.81 17.49 -10.39
N TYR A 285 -4.12 16.50 -9.55
CA TYR A 285 -4.56 15.20 -10.02
C TYR A 285 -5.95 15.24 -10.63
N VAL A 286 -6.89 15.87 -9.91
CA VAL A 286 -8.28 15.98 -10.36
C VAL A 286 -8.44 17.03 -11.47
N ASN A 287 -7.43 17.91 -11.62
CA ASN A 287 -7.43 19.03 -12.56
C ASN A 287 -8.61 19.98 -12.33
N LEU A 288 -8.77 20.42 -11.08
CA LEU A 288 -9.83 21.34 -10.66
C LEU A 288 -9.25 22.57 -9.96
N PRO A 289 -9.98 23.71 -9.99
CA PRO A 289 -9.50 24.94 -9.38
C PRO A 289 -9.60 24.84 -7.84
N PRO A 290 -8.77 25.61 -7.10
CA PRO A 290 -8.58 25.41 -5.66
C PRO A 290 -9.82 25.70 -4.81
N GLU A 291 -10.78 26.48 -5.31
CA GLU A 291 -11.99 26.85 -4.59
C GLU A 291 -12.90 25.64 -4.33
N VAL A 292 -12.80 24.61 -5.18
CA VAL A 292 -13.59 23.38 -5.10
C VAL A 292 -13.24 22.53 -3.88
N LEU A 293 -11.98 22.57 -3.42
CA LEU A 293 -11.53 21.81 -2.24
C LEU A 293 -11.78 22.66 -0.98
N ARG A 294 -12.81 22.30 -0.22
CA ARG A 294 -13.26 23.09 0.95
C ARG A 294 -12.54 22.71 2.23
N HIS A 295 -12.31 21.41 2.43
CA HIS A 295 -11.71 20.90 3.65
C HIS A 295 -11.02 19.56 3.40
N GLY A 296 -10.17 19.15 4.33
CA GLY A 296 -9.59 17.82 4.33
C GLY A 296 -8.50 17.69 5.38
N ARG A 297 -8.17 16.43 5.68
CA ARG A 297 -7.14 16.06 6.64
C ARG A 297 -6.16 15.09 5.98
N VAL A 298 -4.88 15.32 6.23
CA VAL A 298 -3.79 14.49 5.70
C VAL A 298 -2.96 13.85 6.81
N SER A 299 -2.87 14.47 7.99
CA SER A 299 -2.16 13.86 9.13
C SER A 299 -2.90 12.63 9.64
N GLN A 300 -2.21 11.50 9.66
CA GLN A 300 -2.72 10.23 10.19
C GLN A 300 -2.11 9.99 11.58
N VAL A 301 -2.89 10.27 12.63
CA VAL A 301 -2.68 9.66 13.94
C VAL A 301 -3.47 8.35 13.95
N LYS A 302 -3.16 7.42 14.87
CA LYS A 302 -3.75 6.08 14.93
C LYS A 302 -5.29 6.12 14.81
N CYS A 303 -5.85 5.33 13.89
CA CYS A 303 -7.29 5.23 13.59
C CYS A 303 -7.93 6.50 12.99
N GLU A 304 -7.14 7.48 12.54
CA GLU A 304 -7.66 8.64 11.80
C GLU A 304 -7.49 8.45 10.29
N ALA A 305 -8.61 8.50 9.56
CA ALA A 305 -8.59 8.44 8.10
C ALA A 305 -8.21 9.80 7.50
N ALA A 306 -7.38 9.78 6.45
CA ALA A 306 -7.15 10.96 5.63
C ALA A 306 -8.30 11.12 4.64
N TYR A 307 -8.81 12.33 4.47
CA TYR A 307 -9.97 12.59 3.63
C TYR A 307 -9.95 14.00 3.03
N PHE A 308 -10.71 14.19 1.96
CA PHE A 308 -10.86 15.46 1.24
C PHE A 308 -12.33 15.70 0.92
N ILE A 309 -12.80 16.93 1.10
CA ILE A 309 -14.18 17.36 0.81
C ILE A 309 -14.16 18.36 -0.32
N VAL A 310 -14.82 17.98 -1.41
CA VAL A 310 -14.83 18.66 -2.70
C VAL A 310 -16.27 19.05 -3.01
N VAL A 311 -16.51 20.31 -3.36
CA VAL A 311 -17.84 20.82 -3.75
C VAL A 311 -17.88 21.06 -5.26
N LEU A 312 -18.71 20.29 -5.95
CA LEU A 312 -18.91 20.38 -7.40
C LEU A 312 -20.25 21.06 -7.69
N HIS A 313 -20.26 22.39 -7.79
CA HIS A 313 -21.49 23.16 -8.06
C HIS A 313 -22.17 22.77 -9.37
N ASN A 314 -21.40 22.48 -10.41
CA ASN A 314 -21.93 22.09 -11.73
C ASN A 314 -22.75 20.78 -11.68
N LEU A 315 -22.43 19.89 -10.73
CA LEU A 315 -23.11 18.61 -10.54
C LEU A 315 -24.03 18.63 -9.31
N GLN A 316 -24.16 19.77 -8.64
CA GLN A 316 -24.85 19.91 -7.34
C GLN A 316 -24.48 18.77 -6.39
N SER A 317 -23.17 18.50 -6.26
CA SER A 317 -22.69 17.33 -5.52
C SER A 317 -21.51 17.68 -4.61
N VAL A 318 -21.55 17.16 -3.38
CA VAL A 318 -20.45 17.20 -2.41
C VAL A 318 -19.77 15.83 -2.41
N VAL A 319 -18.51 15.78 -2.82
CA VAL A 319 -17.71 14.56 -2.89
C VAL A 319 -16.79 14.47 -1.68
N ILE A 320 -16.89 13.37 -0.94
CA ILE A 320 -16.01 13.04 0.19
C ILE A 320 -15.09 11.92 -0.26
N ALA A 321 -13.83 12.26 -0.53
CA ALA A 321 -12.81 11.31 -0.94
C ALA A 321 -12.03 10.82 0.28
N ILE A 322 -12.18 9.55 0.62
CA ILE A 322 -11.51 8.91 1.75
C ILE A 322 -10.33 8.10 1.24
N ARG A 323 -9.16 8.41 1.78
CA ARG A 323 -7.92 7.75 1.41
C ARG A 323 -7.82 6.39 2.10
N GLY A 324 -7.38 5.38 1.35
CA GLY A 324 -6.96 4.11 1.93
C GLY A 324 -5.52 4.12 2.43
N THR A 325 -5.05 2.94 2.81
CA THR A 325 -3.71 2.71 3.34
C THR A 325 -2.59 3.03 2.35
N GLU A 326 -1.53 3.70 2.81
CA GLU A 326 -0.33 4.01 2.02
C GLU A 326 0.76 2.93 2.05
N THR A 327 0.70 1.98 2.99
CA THR A 327 1.79 1.03 3.18
C THR A 327 1.26 -0.41 3.30
N PRO A 328 1.91 -1.41 2.67
CA PRO A 328 1.52 -2.81 2.84
C PRO A 328 1.52 -3.25 4.32
N GLU A 329 2.27 -2.55 5.16
CA GLU A 329 2.28 -2.68 6.62
C GLU A 329 0.94 -2.31 7.27
N ASP A 330 0.32 -1.18 6.90
CA ASP A 330 -0.98 -0.86 7.46
C ASP A 330 -2.05 -1.82 6.92
N LEU A 331 -1.94 -2.29 5.68
CA LEU A 331 -2.86 -3.27 5.10
C LEU A 331 -2.85 -4.59 5.88
N ILE A 332 -1.67 -5.04 6.32
CA ILE A 332 -1.53 -6.22 7.18
C ILE A 332 -2.03 -5.93 8.60
N THR A 333 -1.71 -4.78 9.19
CA THR A 333 -2.21 -4.48 10.55
C THR A 333 -3.72 -4.27 10.61
N ASP A 334 -4.27 -3.71 9.53
CA ASP A 334 -5.71 -3.55 9.35
C ASP A 334 -6.32 -4.92 9.12
N GLY A 335 -5.83 -5.73 8.16
CA GLY A 335 -6.36 -7.09 7.93
C GLY A 335 -6.23 -8.06 9.11
N LEU A 336 -5.36 -7.79 10.09
CA LEU A 336 -5.21 -8.58 11.31
C LEU A 336 -6.05 -8.07 12.50
N CYS A 337 -6.88 -7.04 12.30
CA CYS A 337 -7.71 -6.49 13.38
C CYS A 337 -8.87 -7.43 13.74
N LYS A 338 -9.38 -7.28 14.96
CA LYS A 338 -10.47 -8.11 15.48
C LYS A 338 -11.82 -7.61 14.97
N GLU A 339 -12.80 -8.49 14.94
CA GLU A 339 -14.20 -8.08 14.84
C GLU A 339 -14.62 -7.29 16.09
N CYS A 340 -15.51 -6.33 15.90
CA CYS A 340 -16.20 -5.62 16.97
C CYS A 340 -17.70 -5.63 16.71
N THR A 341 -18.50 -5.54 17.77
CA THR A 341 -19.94 -5.37 17.65
C THR A 341 -20.27 -3.94 17.17
N LEU A 342 -21.16 -3.85 16.19
CA LEU A 342 -21.69 -2.57 15.71
C LEU A 342 -22.71 -2.04 16.73
N SER A 343 -22.64 -0.74 17.04
CA SER A 343 -23.61 -0.09 17.90
C SER A 343 -24.89 0.26 17.12
N ALA A 344 -25.96 0.60 17.85
CA ALA A 344 -27.17 1.13 17.22
C ALA A 344 -26.89 2.43 16.46
N ASP A 345 -25.93 3.23 16.91
CA ASP A 345 -25.51 4.47 16.23
C ASP A 345 -24.78 4.19 14.92
N ASP A 346 -23.95 3.13 14.86
CA ASP A 346 -23.30 2.72 13.61
C ASP A 346 -24.32 2.29 12.55
N LEU A 347 -25.42 1.67 12.98
CA LEU A 347 -26.51 1.19 12.14
C LEU A 347 -27.63 2.23 11.96
N ALA A 348 -27.43 3.47 12.41
CA ALA A 348 -28.48 4.49 12.42
C ALA A 348 -29.09 4.74 11.03
N GLY A 349 -28.30 4.67 9.95
CA GLY A 349 -28.81 4.78 8.58
C GLY A 349 -29.75 3.68 8.14
N LEU A 350 -29.69 2.49 8.74
CA LEU A 350 -30.60 1.38 8.42
C LEU A 350 -31.78 1.33 9.40
N ILE A 351 -31.52 1.60 10.69
CA ILE A 351 -32.52 1.46 11.75
C ILE A 351 -33.44 2.69 11.81
N ASN A 352 -32.90 3.90 11.67
CA ASN A 352 -33.67 5.13 11.89
C ASN A 352 -34.21 5.75 10.59
N CYS A 353 -33.74 5.28 9.44
CA CYS A 353 -34.15 5.82 8.15
C CYS A 353 -35.59 5.41 7.78
N ASN A 354 -36.39 6.40 7.40
CA ASN A 354 -37.79 6.21 6.98
C ASN A 354 -37.93 5.77 5.52
N TYR A 355 -36.86 5.88 4.72
CA TYR A 355 -36.86 5.60 3.29
C TYR A 355 -36.55 4.14 2.95
N ILE A 356 -35.99 3.39 3.90
CA ILE A 356 -35.63 1.98 3.71
C ILE A 356 -36.86 1.10 3.94
N HIS A 357 -36.97 0.04 3.12
CA HIS A 357 -38.06 -0.92 3.23
C HIS A 357 -38.15 -1.54 4.63
N SER A 358 -39.37 -1.62 5.18
CA SER A 358 -39.60 -2.08 6.55
C SER A 358 -39.05 -3.48 6.83
N ASP A 359 -38.94 -4.32 5.79
CA ASP A 359 -38.43 -5.68 5.90
C ASP A 359 -36.92 -5.74 6.14
N ILE A 360 -36.15 -4.83 5.50
CA ILE A 360 -34.70 -4.71 5.72
C ILE A 360 -34.45 -4.25 7.16
N LYS A 361 -35.19 -3.24 7.62
CA LYS A 361 -35.11 -2.74 9.00
C LYS A 361 -35.44 -3.82 10.03
N LYS A 362 -36.51 -4.59 9.80
CA LYS A 362 -36.87 -5.73 10.67
C LYS A 362 -35.80 -6.80 10.67
N ASN A 363 -35.26 -7.15 9.50
CA ASN A 363 -34.21 -8.16 9.37
C ASN A 363 -32.99 -7.77 10.21
N VAL A 364 -32.42 -6.58 9.97
CA VAL A 364 -31.27 -6.03 10.71
C VAL A 364 -31.54 -5.92 12.21
N THR A 365 -32.73 -5.48 12.61
CA THR A 365 -33.08 -5.37 14.05
C THR A 365 -33.22 -6.75 14.70
N SER A 366 -33.74 -7.74 13.98
CA SER A 366 -33.96 -9.10 14.50
C SER A 366 -32.68 -9.94 14.56
N SER A 367 -31.70 -9.64 13.71
CA SER A 367 -30.42 -10.36 13.60
C SER A 367 -29.29 -9.79 14.46
N PHE A 368 -29.60 -8.90 15.40
CA PHE A 368 -28.62 -8.32 16.30
C PHE A 368 -28.04 -9.38 17.26
N PRO A 369 -26.72 -9.38 17.59
CA PRO A 369 -25.70 -8.38 17.28
C PRO A 369 -25.06 -8.53 15.90
N HIS A 370 -24.70 -7.39 15.31
CA HIS A 370 -23.97 -7.31 14.05
C HIS A 370 -22.48 -7.04 14.28
N TYR A 371 -21.66 -7.50 13.35
CA TYR A 371 -20.20 -7.43 13.48
C TYR A 371 -19.57 -6.64 12.34
N GLY A 372 -18.54 -5.88 12.70
CA GLY A 372 -17.72 -5.13 11.76
C GLY A 372 -16.24 -5.20 12.12
N HIS A 373 -15.40 -4.77 11.21
CA HIS A 373 -13.96 -4.78 11.40
C HIS A 373 -13.51 -3.63 12.33
N SER A 374 -12.94 -3.94 13.50
CA SER A 374 -12.68 -2.98 14.59
C SER A 374 -11.95 -1.71 14.14
N GLY A 375 -10.85 -1.84 13.39
CA GLY A 375 -10.10 -0.66 12.93
C GLY A 375 -10.87 0.22 11.94
N ILE A 376 -11.74 -0.39 11.11
CA ILE A 376 -12.53 0.33 10.10
C ILE A 376 -13.71 1.02 10.78
N VAL A 377 -14.36 0.34 11.73
CA VAL A 377 -15.44 0.92 12.55
C VAL A 377 -14.95 2.09 13.40
N GLU A 378 -13.79 1.95 14.06
CA GLU A 378 -13.18 3.05 14.82
C GLU A 378 -12.86 4.26 13.92
N ALA A 379 -12.26 4.02 12.76
CA ALA A 379 -11.93 5.09 11.80
C ALA A 379 -13.19 5.77 11.23
N ALA A 380 -14.25 5.01 10.93
CA ALA A 380 -15.51 5.55 10.47
C ALA A 380 -16.21 6.39 11.54
N ARG A 381 -16.26 5.92 12.80
CA ARG A 381 -16.83 6.67 13.93
C ARG A 381 -16.10 7.99 14.19
N GLU A 382 -14.76 7.97 14.14
CA GLU A 382 -13.97 9.19 14.31
C GLU A 382 -14.23 10.16 13.15
N LEU A 383 -14.20 9.67 11.91
CA LEU A 383 -14.48 10.49 10.74
C LEU A 383 -15.89 11.10 10.77
N PHE A 384 -16.89 10.34 11.21
CA PHE A 384 -18.25 10.83 11.39
C PHE A 384 -18.31 11.99 12.40
N LYS A 385 -17.63 11.88 13.54
CA LYS A 385 -17.56 12.96 14.54
C LYS A 385 -16.88 14.22 13.98
N GLN A 386 -15.85 14.07 13.16
CA GLN A 386 -15.17 15.21 12.53
C GLN A 386 -16.06 15.91 11.50
N ILE A 387 -16.84 15.13 10.74
CA ILE A 387 -17.64 15.65 9.63
C ILE A 387 -18.99 16.22 10.10
N GLU A 388 -19.68 15.56 11.04
CA GLU A 388 -21.02 15.96 11.52
C GLU A 388 -21.02 16.62 12.90
N GLY A 389 -19.93 16.53 13.67
CA GLY A 389 -19.87 17.03 15.04
C GLY A 389 -20.50 16.05 16.04
N ASN A 390 -20.52 16.44 17.32
CA ASN A 390 -21.11 15.63 18.38
C ASN A 390 -22.59 16.01 18.60
N PRO A 391 -23.56 15.10 18.38
CA PRO A 391 -24.98 15.39 18.60
C PRO A 391 -25.35 15.66 20.07
N GLU A 392 -24.49 15.32 21.04
CA GLU A 392 -24.82 15.41 22.48
C GLU A 392 -24.61 16.80 23.11
N ARG A 393 -24.02 17.78 22.40
CA ARG A 393 -23.79 19.14 22.94
C ARG A 393 -24.08 20.22 21.88
N PRO A 394 -25.30 20.77 21.84
CA PRO A 394 -25.73 21.74 20.85
C PRO A 394 -25.29 23.16 21.22
N ASP A 395 -23.98 23.43 21.21
CA ASP A 395 -23.45 24.80 21.29
C ASP A 395 -23.25 25.33 19.86
N SER A 396 -23.35 26.64 19.61
CA SER A 396 -23.37 27.20 18.23
C SER A 396 -22.13 26.87 17.35
N GLU A 397 -21.02 26.37 17.92
CA GLU A 397 -19.84 25.87 17.19
C GLU A 397 -19.87 24.36 16.87
N SER A 398 -20.85 23.62 17.40
CA SER A 398 -20.97 22.15 17.38
C SER A 398 -21.56 21.55 16.11
N TYR A 399 -22.09 22.37 15.19
CA TYR A 399 -22.54 21.88 13.88
C TYR A 399 -21.33 21.43 13.04
N GLY A 400 -21.35 20.17 12.61
CA GLY A 400 -20.34 19.61 11.74
C GLY A 400 -20.22 20.32 10.40
N LEU A 401 -19.10 20.07 9.75
CA LEU A 401 -18.76 20.63 8.46
C LEU A 401 -19.83 20.34 7.38
N LEU A 402 -20.38 19.13 7.31
CA LEU A 402 -21.43 18.80 6.35
C LEU A 402 -22.73 19.54 6.66
N SER A 403 -23.13 19.61 7.94
CA SER A 403 -24.29 20.41 8.36
C SER A 403 -24.13 21.90 7.99
N LYS A 404 -22.92 22.46 8.06
CA LYS A 404 -22.62 23.84 7.63
C LYS A 404 -22.67 24.04 6.10
N LEU A 405 -22.41 23.00 5.32
CA LEU A 405 -22.43 23.07 3.86
C LEU A 405 -23.82 22.76 3.27
N LEU A 406 -24.48 21.71 3.77
CA LEU A 406 -25.72 21.14 3.25
C LEU A 406 -26.97 21.62 4.01
N GLY A 407 -26.81 22.35 5.12
CA GLY A 407 -27.91 22.85 5.95
C GLY A 407 -28.88 23.75 5.18
N VAL A 408 -30.09 23.91 5.72
CA VAL A 408 -31.12 24.78 5.13
C VAL A 408 -30.61 26.22 5.05
N GLY A 409 -30.56 26.78 3.84
CA GLY A 409 -30.04 28.13 3.59
C GLY A 409 -28.52 28.21 3.43
N CYS A 410 -27.80 27.08 3.48
CA CYS A 410 -26.37 27.00 3.20
C CYS A 410 -26.09 26.88 1.69
N GLU A 411 -24.83 27.09 1.30
CA GLU A 411 -24.36 27.13 -0.10
C GLU A 411 -24.73 25.87 -0.90
N CYS A 412 -24.65 24.69 -0.29
CA CYS A 412 -24.85 23.40 -0.95
C CYS A 412 -26.20 22.77 -0.56
N PHE A 413 -27.18 23.56 -0.14
CA PHE A 413 -28.50 23.03 0.23
C PHE A 413 -29.11 22.23 -0.94
N GLY A 414 -29.52 20.99 -0.65
CA GLY A 414 -30.10 20.08 -1.64
C GLY A 414 -29.09 19.35 -2.56
N TYR A 415 -27.78 19.52 -2.32
CA TYR A 415 -26.76 18.82 -3.12
C TYR A 415 -26.71 17.32 -2.78
N ASN A 416 -26.32 16.50 -3.76
CA ASN A 416 -26.08 15.08 -3.57
C ASN A 416 -24.78 14.84 -2.79
N VAL A 417 -24.76 13.83 -1.92
CA VAL A 417 -23.56 13.48 -1.14
C VAL A 417 -22.94 12.22 -1.72
N ARG A 418 -21.72 12.32 -2.25
CA ARG A 418 -21.01 11.18 -2.84
C ARG A 418 -19.78 10.85 -2.03
N ILE A 419 -19.71 9.64 -1.48
CA ILE A 419 -18.54 9.19 -0.74
C ILE A 419 -17.77 8.22 -1.61
N VAL A 420 -16.46 8.45 -1.77
CA VAL A 420 -15.60 7.61 -2.60
C VAL A 420 -14.37 7.18 -1.83
N GLY A 421 -13.93 5.95 -2.06
CA GLY A 421 -12.71 5.43 -1.44
C GLY A 421 -12.22 4.16 -2.10
N HIS A 422 -10.92 3.95 -2.04
CA HIS A 422 -10.25 2.76 -2.57
C HIS A 422 -9.67 1.90 -1.43
N SER A 423 -9.72 0.57 -1.57
CA SER A 423 -9.19 -0.38 -0.57
C SER A 423 -9.76 -0.10 0.84
N LEU A 424 -8.92 0.12 1.85
CA LEU A 424 -9.35 0.52 3.20
C LEU A 424 -10.29 1.74 3.17
N GLY A 425 -9.98 2.75 2.35
CA GLY A 425 -10.79 3.96 2.25
C GLY A 425 -12.20 3.67 1.72
N GLY A 426 -12.35 2.66 0.87
CA GLY A 426 -13.65 2.20 0.37
C GLY A 426 -14.49 1.50 1.45
N ALA A 427 -13.84 0.77 2.36
CA ALA A 427 -14.51 0.15 3.50
C ALA A 427 -14.96 1.18 4.54
N ILE A 428 -14.10 2.17 4.84
CA ILE A 428 -14.45 3.30 5.71
C ILE A 428 -15.58 4.13 5.08
N ALA A 429 -15.55 4.35 3.76
CA ALA A 429 -16.61 5.04 3.02
C ALA A 429 -17.98 4.35 3.15
N ALA A 430 -18.01 3.02 3.08
CA ALA A 430 -19.25 2.25 3.23
C ALA A 430 -19.86 2.42 4.63
N LEU A 431 -19.04 2.31 5.69
CA LEU A 431 -19.48 2.52 7.07
C LEU A 431 -19.89 3.96 7.36
N LEU A 432 -19.13 4.93 6.83
CA LEU A 432 -19.48 6.34 6.99
C LEU A 432 -20.80 6.66 6.28
N GLY A 433 -20.99 6.16 5.07
CA GLY A 433 -22.24 6.31 4.33
C GLY A 433 -23.42 5.70 5.08
N LEU A 434 -23.22 4.52 5.66
CA LEU A 434 -24.20 3.86 6.52
C LEU A 434 -24.60 4.72 7.73
N GLN A 435 -23.67 5.41 8.38
CA GLN A 435 -24.00 6.32 9.49
C GLN A 435 -24.71 7.60 9.03
N LEU A 436 -24.37 8.11 7.84
CA LEU A 436 -24.90 9.38 7.30
C LEU A 436 -26.23 9.23 6.54
N TYR A 437 -26.58 8.03 6.09
CA TYR A 437 -27.73 7.80 5.20
C TYR A 437 -29.07 8.28 5.78
N ASN A 438 -29.26 8.17 7.10
CA ASN A 438 -30.47 8.67 7.77
C ASN A 438 -30.63 10.21 7.63
N ARG A 439 -29.51 10.95 7.57
CA ARG A 439 -29.51 12.42 7.49
C ARG A 439 -29.54 12.91 6.04
N TYR A 440 -28.88 12.19 5.13
CA TYR A 440 -28.78 12.56 3.72
C TYR A 440 -29.29 11.41 2.83
N PRO A 441 -30.58 11.41 2.46
CA PRO A 441 -31.14 10.32 1.65
C PRO A 441 -30.60 10.27 0.22
N ASN A 442 -30.11 11.39 -0.32
CA ASN A 442 -29.44 11.46 -1.63
C ASN A 442 -27.96 11.04 -1.58
N LEU A 443 -27.55 10.35 -0.51
CA LEU A 443 -26.18 9.90 -0.33
C LEU A 443 -25.95 8.61 -1.12
N HIS A 444 -24.82 8.54 -1.82
CA HIS A 444 -24.39 7.33 -2.49
C HIS A 444 -22.90 7.10 -2.31
N VAL A 445 -22.50 5.85 -2.06
CA VAL A 445 -21.11 5.45 -1.82
C VAL A 445 -20.59 4.63 -2.99
N TYR A 446 -19.42 5.02 -3.51
CA TYR A 446 -18.65 4.24 -4.48
C TYR A 446 -17.38 3.71 -3.84
N SER A 447 -17.36 2.39 -3.62
CA SER A 447 -16.24 1.70 -2.99
C SER A 447 -15.45 0.89 -4.02
N TYR A 448 -14.18 1.24 -4.23
CA TYR A 448 -13.31 0.61 -5.23
C TYR A 448 -12.38 -0.40 -4.56
N GLY A 449 -12.51 -1.68 -4.91
CA GLY A 449 -11.75 -2.77 -4.28
C GLY A 449 -11.75 -2.76 -2.74
N PRO A 450 -12.89 -2.55 -2.05
CA PRO A 450 -12.92 -2.40 -0.59
C PRO A 450 -12.53 -3.69 0.14
N LEU A 451 -11.94 -3.55 1.32
CA LEU A 451 -11.77 -4.67 2.26
C LEU A 451 -13.12 -5.11 2.84
N PRO A 452 -13.34 -6.41 3.07
CA PRO A 452 -14.49 -6.88 3.84
C PRO A 452 -14.50 -6.28 5.24
N CYS A 453 -15.59 -5.62 5.61
CA CYS A 453 -15.66 -4.82 6.83
C CYS A 453 -16.95 -5.00 7.64
N LEU A 454 -17.95 -5.69 7.09
CA LEU A 454 -19.28 -5.86 7.64
C LEU A 454 -19.75 -7.30 7.45
N ASP A 455 -20.64 -7.77 8.33
CA ASP A 455 -21.35 -9.02 8.12
C ASP A 455 -22.27 -8.97 6.89
N PHE A 456 -22.68 -10.16 6.43
CA PHE A 456 -23.45 -10.30 5.20
C PHE A 456 -24.81 -9.59 5.27
N VAL A 457 -25.48 -9.62 6.43
CA VAL A 457 -26.83 -9.07 6.59
C VAL A 457 -26.80 -7.54 6.44
N VAL A 458 -25.86 -6.86 7.13
CA VAL A 458 -25.69 -5.41 7.01
C VAL A 458 -25.15 -5.06 5.62
N ALA A 459 -24.20 -5.82 5.10
CA ALA A 459 -23.63 -5.57 3.77
C ALA A 459 -24.67 -5.69 2.64
N ASN A 460 -25.66 -6.58 2.77
CA ASN A 460 -26.76 -6.72 1.83
C ASN A 460 -27.79 -5.60 2.00
N ALA A 461 -28.06 -5.17 3.24
CA ALA A 461 -28.93 -4.04 3.53
C ALA A 461 -28.41 -2.71 2.95
N CYS A 462 -27.08 -2.55 2.84
CA CYS A 462 -26.46 -1.36 2.26
C CYS A 462 -26.47 -1.31 0.71
N SER A 463 -26.97 -2.34 0.03
CA SER A 463 -26.90 -2.45 -1.44
C SER A 463 -27.61 -1.32 -2.20
N GLU A 464 -28.60 -0.68 -1.58
CA GLU A 464 -29.38 0.41 -2.18
C GLU A 464 -28.54 1.69 -2.40
N PHE A 465 -27.60 1.98 -1.49
CA PHE A 465 -26.82 3.22 -1.50
C PHE A 465 -25.30 3.00 -1.57
N VAL A 466 -24.83 1.76 -1.52
CA VAL A 466 -23.40 1.40 -1.63
C VAL A 466 -23.17 0.55 -2.87
N THR A 467 -22.45 1.10 -3.85
CA THR A 467 -21.98 0.34 -5.00
C THR A 467 -20.53 -0.12 -4.77
N ARG A 468 -20.31 -1.44 -4.83
CA ARG A 468 -18.97 -2.05 -4.78
C ARG A 468 -18.45 -2.28 -6.20
N CYS A 469 -17.32 -1.65 -6.52
CA CYS A 469 -16.64 -1.82 -7.79
C CYS A 469 -15.50 -2.85 -7.59
N HIS A 470 -15.82 -4.14 -7.62
CA HIS A 470 -14.86 -5.23 -7.39
C HIS A 470 -14.05 -5.57 -8.65
N ASP A 471 -14.73 -5.69 -9.81
CA ASP A 471 -14.14 -5.98 -11.14
C ASP A 471 -14.54 -4.98 -12.23
N ALA A 472 -15.44 -4.04 -11.90
CA ALA A 472 -15.96 -3.08 -12.85
C ALA A 472 -14.85 -2.17 -13.40
N LEU A 473 -13.83 -1.81 -12.61
CA LEU A 473 -12.76 -0.95 -13.08
C LEU A 473 -11.83 -1.65 -14.10
N GLN A 474 -11.51 -2.93 -13.92
CA GLN A 474 -10.76 -3.69 -14.94
C GLN A 474 -11.59 -3.92 -16.20
N LYS A 475 -12.90 -4.14 -16.09
CA LYS A 475 -13.80 -4.25 -17.26
C LYS A 475 -14.04 -2.90 -17.94
N ILE A 476 -14.15 -1.80 -17.19
CA ILE A 476 -14.28 -0.43 -17.71
C ILE A 476 -12.98 0.00 -18.40
N LEU A 477 -11.81 -0.26 -17.79
CA LEU A 477 -10.51 0.01 -18.40
C LEU A 477 -10.25 -0.87 -19.64
N LYS A 478 -10.66 -2.15 -19.63
CA LYS A 478 -10.63 -3.03 -20.83
C LYS A 478 -11.62 -2.58 -21.91
N TYR A 479 -12.78 -2.04 -21.53
CA TYR A 479 -13.78 -1.51 -22.46
C TYR A 479 -13.34 -0.18 -23.08
N GLN A 480 -12.70 0.70 -22.31
CA GLN A 480 -12.11 1.94 -22.80
C GLN A 480 -10.94 1.68 -23.75
N THR A 481 -10.01 0.78 -23.39
CA THR A 481 -8.89 0.39 -24.28
C THR A 481 -9.35 -0.31 -25.57
N ALA A 482 -10.45 -1.09 -25.54
CA ALA A 482 -11.06 -1.66 -26.74
C ALA A 482 -11.75 -0.60 -27.61
N LYS A 483 -12.29 0.46 -27.01
CA LYS A 483 -12.96 1.55 -27.73
C LYS A 483 -11.96 2.48 -28.42
N ASP A 484 -10.84 2.77 -27.76
CA ASP A 484 -9.74 3.57 -28.31
C ASP A 484 -9.07 2.88 -29.51
N GLN A 485 -8.99 1.54 -29.51
CA GLN A 485 -8.51 0.75 -30.67
C GLN A 485 -9.49 0.70 -31.85
N VAL A 486 -10.79 0.90 -31.62
CA VAL A 486 -11.81 0.89 -32.68
C VAL A 486 -11.98 2.29 -33.30
N THR A 487 -11.44 3.32 -32.66
CA THR A 487 -11.48 4.72 -33.12
C THR A 487 -10.14 5.25 -33.65
N GLU A 488 -9.23 4.38 -34.10
CA GLU A 488 -8.27 4.80 -35.13
C GLU A 488 -9.00 4.73 -36.49
N PRO A 489 -9.41 5.86 -37.10
CA PRO A 489 -9.79 5.82 -38.49
C PRO A 489 -8.52 5.50 -39.27
N HIS A 490 -8.48 4.33 -39.89
CA HIS A 490 -7.67 4.11 -41.08
C HIS A 490 -8.01 5.21 -42.08
N ILE A 491 -7.18 6.25 -42.10
CA ILE A 491 -7.10 7.22 -43.19
C ILE A 491 -5.62 7.30 -43.56
N ILE A 492 -5.30 6.46 -44.54
CA ILE A 492 -4.13 6.42 -45.44
C ILE A 492 -2.77 6.22 -44.76
#